data_AF-X8DLI3-F1
#
_entry.id   AF-X8DLI3-F1
#
_cell.length_a   1.000
_cell.length_b   1.000
_cell.length_c   1.000
_cell.angle_alpha   90.00
_cell.angle_beta   90.00
_cell.angle_gamma   90.00
#
_symmetry.space_group_name_H-M   'P 1'
#
loop_
_entity.id
_entity.type
_entity.pdbx_description
1 polymer ?
#
loop_
_entity_poly.entity_id
_entity_poly.type
_entity_poly.pdbx_seq_one_letter_code
_entity_poly.pdbx_strand_id
1 'polypeptide(L)' 'MLIAAHGNSLRALVKYLDGMSNEEVVGLNIPTGIPLRYDLDANLKPVVAGGSYLDPEAAAAGAAAVASQGAR' A
#
# COMPACT_ATOMS: atom_id res chain seq x y z
N MET A 1 -10.89 3.96 -11.39
CA MET A 1 -10.93 2.49 -11.18
C MET A 1 -10.89 2.24 -9.67
N LEU A 2 -11.61 1.23 -9.17
CA LEU A 2 -11.55 0.79 -7.78
C LEU A 2 -11.13 -0.68 -7.74
N ILE A 3 -10.15 -1.03 -6.89
CA ILE A 3 -9.69 -2.41 -6.68
C ILE A 3 -9.92 -2.74 -5.20
N ALA A 4 -10.72 -3.78 -4.93
CA ALA A 4 -10.88 -4.36 -3.60
C ALA A 4 -10.23 -5.75 -3.58
N ALA A 5 -9.20 -5.93 -2.75
CA ALA A 5 -8.41 -7.15 -2.68
C ALA A 5 -7.85 -7.36 -1.26
N HIS A 6 -7.03 -8.39 -1.07
CA HIS A 6 -6.42 -8.73 0.20
C HIS A 6 -5.00 -8.17 0.32
N GLY A 7 -4.47 -8.10 1.54
CA GLY A 7 -3.17 -7.48 1.84
C GLY A 7 -1.99 -7.99 1.00
N ASN A 8 -1.88 -9.29 0.73
CA ASN A 8 -0.78 -9.82 -0.09
C ASN A 8 -0.89 -9.39 -1.56
N SER A 9 -2.10 -9.45 -2.13
CA SER A 9 -2.34 -9.03 -3.51
C SER A 9 -2.12 -7.53 -3.69
N LEU A 10 -2.55 -6.72 -2.72
CA LEU A 10 -2.30 -5.28 -2.72
C LEU A 10 -0.81 -4.95 -2.59
N ARG A 11 -0.07 -5.65 -1.70
CA ARG A 11 1.39 -5.48 -1.60
C ARG A 11 2.12 -5.83 -2.89
N ALA A 12 1.70 -6.88 -3.58
CA ALA A 12 2.26 -7.23 -4.89
C ALA A 12 1.99 -6.15 -5.94
N LEU A 13 0.81 -5.53 -5.92
CA LEU A 13 0.47 -4.43 -6.82
C LEU A 13 1.31 -3.17 -6.52
N VAL A 14 1.41 -2.77 -5.25
CA VAL A 14 2.27 -1.65 -4.83
C VAL A 14 3.72 -1.92 -5.25
N LYS A 15 4.24 -3.15 -5.03
CA LYS A 15 5.58 -3.53 -5.44
C LYS A 15 5.82 -3.31 -6.93
N TYR A 16 4.86 -3.73 -7.76
CA TYR A 16 4.95 -3.57 -9.20
C TYR A 16 4.92 -2.09 -9.61
N LEU A 17 3.99 -1.31 -9.04
CA LEU A 17 3.82 0.11 -9.37
C LEU A 17 5.01 0.96 -8.93
N ASP A 18 5.48 0.76 -7.70
CA ASP A 18 6.56 1.56 -7.10
C ASP A 18 7.96 0.99 -7.40
N GLY A 19 8.05 -0.15 -8.10
CA GLY A 19 9.32 -0.79 -8.43
C GLY A 19 10.12 -1.27 -7.22
N MET A 20 9.43 -1.63 -6.14
CA MET A 20 10.07 -2.04 -4.88
C MET A 20 10.81 -3.38 -5.02
N SER A 21 11.91 -3.49 -4.28
CA SER A 21 12.63 -4.75 -4.04
C SER A 21 11.80 -5.75 -3.21
N ASN A 22 12.31 -6.98 -3.10
CA ASN A 22 11.68 -8.00 -2.26
C ASN A 22 11.80 -7.64 -0.77
N GLU A 23 12.90 -7.01 -0.38
CA GLU A 23 13.21 -6.64 1.00
C GLU A 23 12.29 -5.49 1.45
N GLU A 24 12.06 -4.50 0.60
CA GLU A 24 11.15 -3.37 0.87
C GLU A 24 9.69 -3.82 1.01
N VAL A 25 9.20 -4.69 0.12
CA VAL A 25 7.79 -5.13 0.16
C VAL A 25 7.48 -5.98 1.41
N VAL A 26 8.47 -6.68 1.97
CA VAL A 26 8.30 -7.49 3.19
C VAL A 26 7.96 -6.60 4.39
N GLY A 27 8.57 -5.41 4.47
CA GLY A 27 8.31 -4.43 5.53
C GLY A 27 7.04 -3.59 5.34
N LEU A 28 6.41 -3.66 4.17
CA LEU A 28 5.22 -2.86 3.88
C LEU A 28 3.99 -3.42 4.60
N ASN A 29 3.33 -2.56 5.39
CA ASN A 29 2.05 -2.87 6.04
C ASN A 29 0.95 -1.99 5.46
N ILE A 30 0.02 -2.60 4.71
CA ILE A 30 -1.12 -1.89 4.14
C ILE A 30 -2.29 -1.93 5.15
N PRO A 31 -2.83 -0.78 5.58
CA PRO A 31 -3.96 -0.72 6.50
C PRO A 31 -5.23 -1.29 5.87
N THR A 32 -6.04 -1.98 6.66
CA THR A 32 -7.33 -2.52 6.23
C THR A 32 -8.38 -1.41 6.15
N GLY A 33 -9.12 -1.35 5.03
CA GLY A 33 -10.30 -0.50 4.90
C GLY A 33 -10.02 0.99 4.66
N ILE A 34 -8.75 1.39 4.49
CA ILE A 34 -8.38 2.78 4.19
C ILE A 34 -8.02 2.90 2.70
N PRO A 35 -8.75 3.70 1.89
CA PRO A 35 -8.46 3.82 0.46
C PRO A 35 -7.09 4.46 0.20
N LEU A 36 -6.29 3.78 -0.65
CA LEU A 36 -5.03 4.28 -1.19
C LEU A 36 -5.23 4.73 -2.64
N ARG A 37 -4.98 6.01 -2.92
CA ARG A 37 -5.07 6.57 -4.27
C ARG A 37 -3.70 6.56 -4.94
N TYR A 38 -3.65 6.03 -6.16
CA TYR A 38 -2.52 6.20 -7.06
C TYR A 38 -2.92 7.13 -8.20
N ASP A 39 -2.15 8.20 -8.37
CA ASP A 39 -2.17 9.02 -9.56
C ASP A 39 -1.06 8.49 -10.48
N LEU A 40 -1.42 8.00 -11.67
CA LEU A 40 -0.50 7.35 -12.61
C LEU A 40 -0.24 8.23 -13.83
N ASP A 41 0.98 8.21 -14.35
CA ASP A 41 1.35 8.86 -15.60
C ASP A 41 0.94 8.03 -16.84
N ALA A 42 1.28 8.54 -18.04
CA ALA A 42 0.98 7.86 -19.30
C ALA A 42 1.67 6.49 -19.46
N ASN A 43 2.71 6.22 -18.67
CA ASN A 43 3.44 4.94 -18.64
C ASN A 43 3.01 4.04 -17.48
N LEU A 44 1.89 4.37 -16.83
CA LEU A 44 1.37 3.68 -15.63
C LEU A 44 2.32 3.72 -14.43
N LYS A 45 3.22 4.72 -14.38
CA LYS A 45 4.08 4.94 -13.22
C LYS A 45 3.41 5.87 -12.21
N PRO A 46 3.51 5.59 -10.90
CA PRO A 46 3.04 6.51 -9.87
C PRO A 46 3.70 7.88 -9.99
N VAL A 47 2.88 8.94 -9.98
CA VAL A 47 3.33 10.33 -9.84
C VAL A 47 3.87 10.57 -8.42
N VAL A 48 3.27 9.91 -7.43
CA VAL A 48 3.72 9.88 -6.03
C VAL A 48 3.99 8.42 -5.66
N ALA A 49 5.25 8.10 -5.36
CA ALA A 49 5.63 6.77 -4.91
C ALA A 49 4.90 6.41 -3.61
N GLY A 50 4.35 5.21 -3.52
CA GLY A 50 3.53 4.77 -2.39
C GLY A 50 2.11 5.35 -2.36
N GLY A 51 1.73 6.17 -3.33
CA GLY A 51 0.41 6.76 -3.46
C GLY A 51 0.06 7.75 -2.34
N SER A 52 -1.24 7.98 -2.14
CA SER A 52 -1.75 8.86 -1.08
C SER A 52 -3.01 8.27 -0.46
N TYR A 53 -2.98 8.05 0.85
CA TYR A 53 -4.19 7.67 1.59
C TYR A 53 -5.15 8.84 1.70
N LEU A 54 -6.45 8.56 1.59
CA LEU A 54 -7.48 9.59 1.76
C LEU A 54 -7.61 10.07 3.21
N ASP A 55 -7.22 9.21 4.16
CA ASP A 55 -7.08 9.53 5.58
C ASP A 55 -5.71 9.05 6.07
N PRO A 56 -4.69 9.92 6.08
CA PRO A 56 -3.33 9.55 6.48
C PRO A 56 -3.20 9.13 7.95
N GLU A 57 -4.01 9.70 8.84
CA GLU A 57 -3.96 9.39 10.28
C GLU A 57 -4.50 7.98 10.53
N ALA A 58 -5.68 7.66 9.98
CA ALA A 58 -6.24 6.33 10.05
C ALA A 58 -5.35 5.29 9.35
N ALA A 59 -4.70 5.66 8.24
CA ALA A 59 -3.74 4.79 7.55
C ALA A 59 -2.54 4.44 8.43
N ALA A 60 -1.94 5.42 9.10
CA ALA A 60 -0.80 5.19 10.00
C ALA A 60 -1.18 4.29 11.18
N ALA A 61 -2.32 4.55 11.84
CA ALA A 61 -2.81 3.72 12.93
C ALA A 61 -3.12 2.29 12.47
N GLY A 62 -3.78 2.14 11.32
CA GLY A 62 -4.11 0.84 10.74
C GLY A 62 -2.86 0.04 10.33
N ALA A 63 -1.84 0.69 9.76
CA ALA A 63 -0.59 0.04 9.39
C ALA A 63 0.17 -0.47 10.62
N ALA A 64 0.21 0.32 11.70
CA ALA A 64 0.78 -0.10 12.98
C ALA A 64 0.04 -1.31 13.58
N ALA A 65 -1.30 -1.31 13.49
CA ALA A 65 -2.11 -2.43 13.94
C ALA A 65 -1.81 -3.71 13.14
N VAL A 66 -1.69 -3.63 11.81
CA VAL A 66 -1.32 -4.77 10.95
C VAL A 66 0.08 -5.28 11.27
N ALA A 67 1.05 -4.39 11.48
CA ALA A 67 2.42 -4.77 11.84
C ALA A 67 2.47 -5.59 13.14
N SER A 68 1.63 -5.24 14.14
CA SER A 68 1.57 -5.95 15.41
C SER A 68 0.91 -7.34 15.34
N GLN A 69 0.15 -7.64 14.27
CA GLN A 69 -0.51 -8.94 14.11
C GLN A 69 0.47 -10.06 13.78
N GLY A 70 1.60 -9.76 13.11
CA GLY A 70 2.66 -10.73 12.82
C GLY A 70 3.56 -11.07 14.02
N ALA A 71 3.36 -10.41 15.16
CA ALA A 71 4.16 -10.58 16.38
C ALA A 71 3.54 -11.56 17.41
N ARG A 72 2.51 -12.31 17.01
CA ARG A 72 1.84 -13.33 17.84
C ARG A 72 2.13 -14.74 17.35
#